data_AF-A0A198UHJ9-F1
#
_entry.id   AF-A0A198UHJ9-F1
#
_cell.length_a   1.000
_cell.length_b   1.000
_cell.length_c   1.000
_cell.angle_alpha   90.00
_cell.angle_beta   90.00
_cell.angle_gamma   90.00
#
_symmetry.space_group_name_H-M   'P 1'
#
loop_
_entity.id
_entity.type
_entity.pdbx_description
1 polymer ?
#
loop_
_entity_poly.entity_id
_entity_poly.type
_entity_poly.pdbx_seq_one_letter_code
_entity_poly.pdbx_strand_id
1 'polypeptide(L)'
;MADGTAQACHVPVLAERRDDGIWLFTRVDRANLIWLYFETPWLLPFVGASHYISANWYPSKALTRKEVPTYHYQAIHIRATPSIVTDLDAIRILAKIIDCFENHLHNINPEHTPWRLTDAPGGFIYQVYSSDVPSIGGAAESHYNITT
;
A
#
# COMPACT_ATOMS: atom_id res chain seq x y z
N MET A 1 4.66 -14.25 8.17
CA MET A 1 3.75 -15.21 8.83
C MET A 1 3.81 -14.91 10.32
N ALA A 2 2.73 -14.37 10.88
CA ALA A 2 2.54 -14.34 12.32
C ALA A 2 1.91 -15.69 12.69
N ASP A 3 2.30 -16.37 13.77
CA ASP A 3 1.54 -17.52 14.35
C ASP A 3 1.03 -18.67 13.43
N GLY A 4 1.47 -18.74 12.17
CA GLY A 4 0.92 -19.66 11.16
C GLY A 4 -0.16 -19.03 10.26
N THR A 5 -0.60 -17.81 10.55
CA THR A 5 -1.58 -17.05 9.78
C THR A 5 -0.91 -16.01 8.87
N ALA A 6 -1.42 -15.90 7.63
CA ALA A 6 -1.03 -14.83 6.73
C ALA A 6 -1.63 -13.50 7.21
N GLN A 7 -0.78 -12.50 7.43
CA GLN A 7 -1.19 -11.14 7.76
C GLN A 7 -1.11 -10.27 6.50
N ALA A 8 -2.07 -9.36 6.34
CA ALA A 8 -2.10 -8.45 5.20
C ALA A 8 -2.63 -7.08 5.63
N CYS A 9 -2.09 -6.03 5.02
CA CYS A 9 -2.63 -4.68 5.15
C CYS A 9 -2.42 -3.91 3.84
N HIS A 10 -3.27 -2.91 3.61
CA HIS A 10 -3.04 -1.92 2.56
C HIS A 10 -2.25 -0.75 3.12
N VAL A 11 -1.16 -0.43 2.45
CA VAL A 11 -0.25 0.67 2.82
C VAL A 11 0.19 1.40 1.55
N PRO A 12 0.44 2.71 1.62
CA PRO A 12 1.07 3.41 0.52
C PRO A 12 2.50 2.87 0.34
N VAL A 13 2.89 2.60 -0.89
CA VAL A 13 4.28 2.23 -1.22
C VAL A 13 4.79 3.17 -2.31
N LEU A 14 5.89 3.84 -2.00
CA LEU A 14 6.64 4.66 -2.94
C LEU A 14 7.85 3.87 -3.42
N ALA A 15 8.00 3.72 -4.74
CA ALA A 15 9.19 3.14 -5.34
C ALA A 15 10.14 4.24 -5.83
N GLU A 16 11.41 4.14 -5.47
CA GLU A 16 12.48 5.06 -5.89
C GLU A 16 13.61 4.25 -6.54
N ARG A 17 13.98 4.60 -7.77
CA ARG A 17 15.17 4.04 -8.42
C ARG A 17 16.40 4.78 -7.93
N ARG A 18 17.39 4.04 -7.44
CA ARG A 18 18.71 4.50 -7.03
C ARG A 18 19.79 3.74 -7.83
N ASP A 19 21.04 4.16 -7.67
CA ASP A 19 22.18 3.54 -8.36
C ASP A 19 22.35 2.06 -7.99
N ASP A 20 21.99 1.70 -6.76
CA ASP A 20 22.11 0.35 -6.20
C ASP A 20 20.84 -0.51 -6.38
N GLY A 21 19.75 0.04 -6.92
CA GLY A 21 18.53 -0.73 -7.18
C GLY A 21 17.23 0.04 -7.01
N ILE A 22 16.15 -0.69 -6.74
CA ILE A 22 14.84 -0.12 -6.45
C ILE A 22 14.62 -0.18 -4.95
N TRP A 23 14.38 0.99 -4.37
CA TRP A 23 14.03 1.14 -2.96
C TRP A 23 12.52 1.32 -2.84
N LEU A 24 11.93 0.64 -1.87
CA LEU A 24 10.51 0.74 -1.55
C LEU A 24 10.36 1.37 -0.18
N PHE A 25 9.59 2.46 -0.13
CA PHE A 25 9.27 3.16 1.10
C PHE A 25 7.80 3.01 1.39
N THR A 26 7.47 2.67 2.62
CA THR A 26 6.11 2.63 3.11
C THR A 26 6.03 3.24 4.49
N ARG A 27 4.81 3.51 4.92
CA ARG A 27 4.52 3.89 6.29
C ARG A 27 3.40 3.01 6.81
N VAL A 28 3.57 2.57 8.05
CA VAL A 28 2.57 1.86 8.82
C VAL A 28 2.37 2.59 10.13
N ASP A 29 1.10 2.78 10.50
CA ASP A 29 0.73 3.34 11.79
C ASP A 29 1.03 2.33 12.92
N ARG A 30 1.42 2.82 14.10
CA ARG A 30 1.63 2.00 15.30
C ARG A 30 0.35 1.24 15.72
N ALA A 31 -0.84 1.77 15.42
CA ALA A 31 -2.11 1.09 15.64
C ALA A 31 -2.31 -0.13 14.72
N ASN A 32 -1.64 -0.18 13.57
CA ASN A 32 -1.67 -1.34 12.69
C ASN A 32 -0.61 -2.36 13.12
N LEU A 33 -1.04 -3.39 13.83
CA LEU A 33 -0.18 -4.43 14.42
C LEU A 33 0.70 -5.19 13.42
N ILE A 34 0.53 -5.01 12.11
CA ILE A 34 1.45 -5.57 11.12
C ILE A 34 2.90 -5.11 11.32
N TRP A 35 3.12 -3.96 11.98
CA TRP A 35 4.46 -3.47 12.30
C TRP A 35 5.27 -4.45 13.17
N LEU A 36 4.60 -5.28 13.97
CA LEU A 36 5.22 -6.31 14.79
C LEU A 36 5.93 -7.39 13.97
N TYR A 37 5.68 -7.46 12.66
CA TYR A 37 6.21 -8.48 11.76
C TYR A 37 7.17 -7.93 10.71
N PHE A 38 7.67 -6.70 10.87
CA PHE A 38 8.55 -6.06 9.87
C PHE A 38 9.87 -6.80 9.68
N GLU A 39 10.42 -7.43 10.71
CA GLU A 39 11.67 -8.18 10.59
C GLU A 39 11.49 -9.59 9.99
N THR A 40 10.32 -9.87 9.42
CA THR A 40 10.03 -11.14 8.73
C THR A 40 9.96 -10.93 7.21
N PRO A 41 10.07 -11.99 6.38
CA PRO A 41 9.87 -11.85 4.94
C PRO A 41 8.44 -11.44 4.57
N TRP A 42 8.33 -10.41 3.75
CA TRP A 42 7.08 -9.85 3.24
C TRP A 42 6.87 -10.19 1.77
N LEU A 43 5.60 -10.24 1.38
CA LEU A 43 5.15 -10.26 -0.01
C LEU A 43 4.39 -8.97 -0.28
N LEU A 44 4.88 -8.16 -1.24
CA LEU A 44 4.23 -6.93 -1.66
C LEU A 44 3.61 -7.16 -3.05
N PRO A 45 2.29 -7.41 -3.12
CA PRO A 45 1.59 -7.55 -4.39
C PRO A 45 1.19 -6.18 -4.95
N PHE A 46 1.59 -5.91 -6.20
CA PHE A 46 1.11 -4.80 -7.01
C PHE A 46 0.26 -5.38 -8.14
N VAL A 47 -1.03 -5.09 -8.10
CA VAL A 47 -2.00 -5.59 -9.08
C VAL A 47 -2.24 -4.49 -10.11
N GLY A 48 -2.05 -4.83 -11.39
CA GLY A 48 -2.32 -3.95 -12.52
C GLY A 48 -3.71 -4.18 -13.11
N ALA A 49 -3.88 -3.85 -14.39
CA ALA A 49 -5.13 -4.04 -15.10
C ALA A 49 -5.54 -5.53 -15.14
N SER A 50 -6.83 -5.79 -14.92
CA SER A 50 -7.37 -7.15 -14.97
C SER A 50 -8.84 -7.18 -15.36
N HIS A 51 -9.23 -8.11 -16.22
CA HIS A 51 -10.62 -8.25 -16.69
C HIS A 51 -10.94 -9.69 -17.08
N TYR A 52 -12.22 -10.05 -16.93
CA TYR A 52 -12.77 -11.29 -17.46
C TYR A 52 -12.88 -11.21 -18.99
N ILE A 53 -12.45 -12.27 -19.67
CA ILE A 53 -12.60 -12.42 -21.12
C ILE A 53 -13.63 -13.51 -21.38
N SER A 54 -14.78 -13.11 -21.93
CA SER A 54 -15.83 -14.06 -22.29
C SER A 54 -15.46 -14.80 -23.56
N ALA A 55 -15.60 -16.13 -23.53
CA ALA A 55 -15.46 -16.96 -24.73
C ALA A 55 -16.43 -16.55 -25.85
N ASN A 56 -17.57 -15.92 -25.52
CA ASN A 56 -18.57 -15.50 -26.50
C ASN A 56 -18.12 -14.30 -27.35
N TRP A 57 -17.05 -13.61 -26.98
CA TRP A 57 -16.49 -12.51 -27.78
C TRP A 57 -15.70 -13.02 -28.99
N TYR A 58 -15.32 -14.30 -29.01
CA TYR A 58 -14.63 -14.90 -30.13
C TYR A 58 -15.63 -15.42 -31.18
N PRO A 59 -15.54 -14.98 -32.46
CA PRO A 59 -16.39 -15.49 -33.52
C PRO A 59 -16.32 -17.02 -33.69
N SER A 60 -15.14 -17.61 -33.41
CA SER A 60 -14.91 -19.06 -33.44
C SER A 60 -15.75 -19.85 -32.44
N LYS A 61 -16.25 -19.23 -31.37
CA LYS A 61 -16.99 -19.93 -30.31
C LYS A 61 -18.31 -20.50 -30.82
N ALA A 62 -19.04 -19.75 -31.65
CA ALA A 62 -20.30 -20.21 -32.24
C ALA A 62 -20.09 -21.42 -33.18
N LEU A 63 -18.93 -21.45 -33.86
CA LEU A 63 -18.59 -22.47 -34.86
C LEU A 63 -18.03 -23.75 -34.23
N THR A 64 -17.01 -23.60 -33.37
CA THR A 64 -16.22 -24.74 -32.88
C THR A 64 -16.67 -25.21 -31.50
N ARG A 65 -17.31 -24.32 -30.71
CA ARG A 65 -17.59 -24.49 -29.28
C ARG A 65 -16.36 -24.74 -28.40
N LYS A 66 -15.14 -24.61 -28.93
CA LYS A 66 -13.88 -24.98 -28.25
C LYS A 66 -13.16 -23.86 -27.48
N GLU A 67 -13.68 -22.63 -27.49
CA GLU A 67 -13.12 -21.55 -26.66
C GLU A 67 -13.63 -21.64 -25.22
N VAL A 68 -12.79 -21.31 -24.23
CA VAL A 68 -13.14 -21.27 -22.81
C VAL A 68 -12.91 -19.86 -22.25
N PRO A 69 -13.72 -19.41 -21.27
CA PRO A 69 -13.50 -18.11 -20.67
C PRO A 69 -12.21 -18.09 -19.84
N THR A 70 -11.67 -16.89 -19.66
CA THR A 70 -10.45 -16.69 -18.86
C THR A 70 -10.49 -15.35 -18.12
N TYR A 71 -9.55 -15.14 -17.20
CA TYR A 71 -9.33 -13.87 -16.51
C TYR A 71 -7.92 -13.38 -16.84
N HIS A 72 -7.83 -12.28 -17.59
CA HIS A 72 -6.55 -11.66 -17.88
C HIS A 72 -6.18 -10.72 -16.74
N TYR A 73 -4.92 -10.75 -16.32
CA TYR A 73 -4.41 -9.89 -15.25
C TYR A 73 -2.94 -9.57 -15.48
N GLN A 74 -2.50 -8.47 -14.87
CA GLN A 74 -1.09 -8.11 -14.72
C GLN A 74 -0.79 -7.95 -13.23
N ALA A 75 0.33 -8.50 -12.76
CA ALA A 75 0.75 -8.35 -11.37
C ALA A 75 2.28 -8.39 -11.25
N ILE A 76 2.80 -7.67 -10.25
CA ILE A 76 4.19 -7.76 -9.80
C ILE A 76 4.16 -8.15 -8.33
N HIS A 77 4.92 -9.19 -7.97
CA HIS A 77 5.10 -9.60 -6.58
C HIS A 77 6.54 -9.36 -6.16
N ILE A 78 6.75 -8.53 -5.14
CA ILE A 78 8.08 -8.28 -4.59
C ILE A 78 8.21 -9.02 -3.26
N ARG A 79 9.27 -9.81 -3.12
CA ARG A 79 9.64 -10.45 -1.85
C ARG A 79 10.80 -9.68 -1.24
N ALA A 80 10.61 -9.19 -0.02
CA ALA A 80 11.61 -8.41 0.69
C ALA A 80 11.42 -8.56 2.20
N THR A 81 12.48 -8.36 2.98
CA THR A 81 12.38 -8.19 4.43
C THR A 81 12.55 -6.70 4.73
N PRO A 82 11.51 -5.99 5.19
CA PRO A 82 11.61 -4.57 5.46
C PRO A 82 12.49 -4.27 6.68
N SER A 83 13.11 -3.09 6.68
CA SER A 83 13.81 -2.53 7.83
C SER A 83 13.04 -1.32 8.36
N ILE A 84 12.92 -1.21 9.68
CA ILE A 84 12.34 -0.02 10.32
C ILE A 84 13.35 1.13 10.25
N VAL A 85 12.89 2.31 9.84
CA VAL A 85 13.66 3.55 9.83
C VAL A 85 13.10 4.48 10.90
N THR A 86 13.97 5.13 11.67
CA THR A 86 13.61 6.02 12.78
C THR A 86 14.08 7.46 12.55
N ASP A 87 13.72 8.36 13.46
CA ASP A 87 14.26 9.72 13.57
C ASP A 87 14.09 10.56 12.29
N LEU A 88 15.12 11.34 11.94
CA LEU A 88 15.08 12.26 10.80
C LEU A 88 14.85 11.54 9.47
N ASP A 89 15.37 10.32 9.29
CA ASP A 89 15.15 9.58 8.05
C ASP A 89 13.69 9.11 7.91
N ALA A 90 13.04 8.75 9.03
CA ALA A 90 11.61 8.46 9.02
C ALA A 90 10.78 9.68 8.60
N ILE A 91 11.13 10.86 9.10
CA ILE A 91 10.45 12.13 8.73
C ILE A 91 10.68 12.47 7.25
N ARG A 92 11.91 12.26 6.74
CA ARG A 92 12.22 12.48 5.32
C ARG A 92 11.45 11.53 4.41
N ILE A 93 11.35 10.26 4.78
CA ILE A 93 10.56 9.27 4.04
C ILE A 93 9.08 9.62 4.07
N LEU A 94 8.56 10.00 5.23
CA LEU A 94 7.18 10.47 5.39
C LEU A 94 6.88 11.64 4.45
N ALA A 95 7.73 12.67 4.45
CA ALA A 95 7.58 13.83 3.58
C ALA A 95 7.55 13.42 2.10
N LYS A 96 8.48 12.55 1.67
CA LYS A 96 8.50 12.02 0.29
C LYS A 96 7.20 11.31 -0.10
N ILE A 97 6.68 10.47 0.78
CA ILE A 97 5.43 9.75 0.55
C ILE A 97 4.29 10.75 0.38
N ILE A 98 4.13 11.68 1.33
CA ILE A 98 3.08 12.71 1.29
C ILE A 98 3.18 13.54 0.00
N ASP A 99 4.37 14.06 -0.30
CA ASP A 99 4.62 14.86 -1.49
C ASP A 99 4.26 14.11 -2.77
N CYS A 100 4.56 12.81 -2.84
CA CYS A 100 4.21 11.99 -4.01
C CYS A 100 2.69 11.94 -4.23
N PHE A 101 1.91 11.64 -3.19
CA PHE A 101 0.45 11.52 -3.32
C PHE A 101 -0.23 12.88 -3.52
N GLU A 102 0.19 13.91 -2.79
CA GLU A 102 -0.35 15.26 -2.91
C GLU A 102 -0.05 15.89 -4.28
N ASN A 103 1.17 15.68 -4.81
CA ASN A 103 1.50 16.11 -6.16
C ASN A 103 0.74 15.30 -7.22
N HIS A 104 0.47 14.01 -7.00
CA HIS A 104 -0.36 13.22 -7.91
C HIS A 104 -1.79 13.77 -7.97
N LEU A 105 -2.39 14.12 -6.82
CA LEU A 105 -3.70 14.76 -6.75
C LEU A 105 -3.72 16.11 -7.50
N HIS A 106 -2.68 16.92 -7.35
CA HIS A 106 -2.54 18.17 -8.10
C HIS A 106 -2.42 17.94 -9.62
N ASN A 107 -1.70 16.91 -10.05
CA ASN A 107 -1.54 16.60 -11.48
C ASN A 107 -2.86 16.19 -12.14
N ILE A 108 -3.76 15.52 -11.41
CA ILE A 108 -5.09 15.15 -11.92
C ILE A 108 -6.14 16.24 -11.72
N ASN A 109 -5.93 17.12 -10.73
CA ASN A 109 -6.79 18.27 -10.44
C ASN A 109 -5.94 19.50 -10.07
N PRO A 110 -5.68 20.43 -11.02
CA PRO A 110 -4.85 21.61 -10.78
C PRO A 110 -5.36 22.57 -9.68
N GLU A 111 -6.65 22.51 -9.30
CA GLU A 111 -7.21 23.30 -8.19
C GLU A 111 -6.82 22.74 -6.82
N HIS A 112 -6.38 21.48 -6.74
CA HIS A 112 -5.91 20.87 -5.51
C HIS A 112 -4.61 21.55 -5.07
N THR A 113 -4.61 22.12 -3.86
CA THR A 113 -3.39 22.68 -3.27
C THR A 113 -2.70 21.57 -2.47
N PRO A 114 -1.49 21.12 -2.86
CA PRO A 114 -0.78 20.04 -2.17
C PRO A 114 -0.56 20.36 -0.69
N TRP A 115 -0.99 19.47 0.20
CA TRP A 115 -0.65 19.55 1.62
C TRP A 115 0.83 19.21 1.82
N ARG A 116 1.53 19.99 2.64
CA ARG A 116 2.95 19.79 2.98
C ARG A 116 3.09 19.49 4.46
N LEU A 117 4.15 18.76 4.80
CA LEU A 117 4.46 18.45 6.21
C LEU A 117 4.58 19.70 7.09
N THR A 118 5.03 20.82 6.51
CA THR A 118 5.15 22.12 7.16
C THR A 118 3.82 22.83 7.42
N ASP A 119 2.72 22.36 6.84
CA ASP A 119 1.38 22.89 7.09
C ASP A 119 0.82 22.39 8.43
N ALA A 120 1.42 21.33 8.98
CA ALA A 120 1.12 20.88 10.34
C ALA A 120 1.65 21.89 11.37
N PRO A 121 0.90 22.15 12.46
CA PRO A 121 1.38 22.98 13.57
C PRO A 121 2.72 22.50 14.12
N GLY A 122 3.56 23.44 14.59
CA GLY A 122 4.88 23.13 15.13
C GLY A 122 4.84 22.05 16.20
N GLY A 123 5.66 21.01 16.04
CA GLY A 123 5.72 19.88 16.97
C GLY A 123 4.61 18.83 16.82
N PHE A 124 3.53 19.09 16.07
CA PHE A 124 2.41 18.15 15.91
C PHE A 124 2.85 16.84 15.25
N ILE A 125 3.65 16.94 14.18
CA ILE A 125 4.25 15.77 13.52
C ILE A 125 5.23 15.05 14.45
N TYR A 126 5.86 15.71 15.41
CA TYR A 126 6.65 14.97 16.39
C TYR A 126 5.76 14.26 17.40
N GLN A 127 4.68 14.89 17.86
CA GLN A 127 3.74 14.27 18.81
C GLN A 127 3.06 13.03 18.23
N VAL A 128 2.55 13.09 17.00
CA VAL A 128 1.88 11.94 16.36
C VAL A 128 2.82 10.74 16.19
N TYR A 129 4.14 10.95 16.15
CA TYR A 129 5.14 9.93 15.79
C TYR A 129 6.14 9.60 16.90
N SER A 130 6.21 10.44 17.95
CA SER A 130 7.04 10.24 19.15
C SER A 130 6.24 9.69 20.32
N SER A 131 4.93 9.92 20.37
CA SER A 131 4.11 9.31 21.41
C SER A 131 3.68 7.93 20.95
N ASP A 132 3.76 6.94 21.85
CA ASP A 132 2.86 5.79 21.84
C ASP A 132 1.43 6.32 22.05
N VAL A 133 0.87 6.99 21.03
CA VAL A 133 -0.48 7.53 21.08
C VAL A 133 -1.42 6.32 21.14
N PRO A 134 -2.24 6.16 22.20
CA PRO A 134 -3.28 5.15 22.21
C PRO A 134 -4.19 5.44 21.03
N SER A 135 -4.49 4.40 20.25
CA SER A 135 -5.45 4.41 19.13
C SER A 135 -6.44 5.56 19.26
N ILE A 136 -6.34 6.57 18.38
CA ILE A 136 -7.37 7.61 18.30
C ILE A 136 -8.65 6.85 17.95
N GLY A 137 -9.53 6.74 18.94
CA GLY A 137 -10.81 6.06 18.85
C GLY A 137 -11.65 6.68 17.74
N GLY A 138 -11.55 6.07 16.58
CA GLY A 138 -12.49 6.16 15.47
C GLY A 138 -12.67 4.73 15.00
N ALA A 139 -13.53 3.99 15.70
CA ALA A 139 -13.94 2.65 15.31
C ALA A 139 -14.55 2.72 13.91
N ALA A 140 -13.74 2.47 12.89
CA ALA A 140 -14.21 1.69 11.77
C ALA A 140 -14.24 0.25 12.27
N GLU A 141 -15.39 -0.16 12.81
CA GLU A 141 -15.71 -1.57 13.01
C GLU A 141 -15.58 -2.27 11.66
N SER A 142 -14.39 -2.81 11.35
CA SER A 142 -14.28 -3.86 10.37
C SER A 142 -14.75 -5.14 11.06
N HIS A 143 -16.06 -5.37 11.03
CA HIS A 143 -16.65 -6.66 11.36
C HIS A 143 -16.04 -7.73 10.47
N TYR A 144 -15.09 -8.50 11.00
CA TYR A 144 -14.75 -9.80 10.45
C TYR A 144 -15.45 -10.84 11.32
N ASN A 145 -16.62 -11.30 10.84
CA ASN A 145 -17.24 -12.51 11.37
C ASN A 145 -16.32 -13.69 11.03
N ILE A 146 -15.64 -14.23 12.04
CA ILE A 146 -15.00 -15.54 11.96
C ILE A 146 -16.04 -16.53 12.45
N THR A 147 -16.62 -17.31 11.54
CA THR A 147 -17.33 -18.54 11.89
C THR A 147 -16.32 -19.68 11.91
N THR A 148 -16.31 -20.42 13.03
CA THR A 148 -15.55 -21.66 13.30
C THR A 148 -15.67 -22.71 12.21
#